data_AF-X1C1L1-F1
#
_entry.id   AF-X1C1L1-F1
#
_cell.length_a   1.000
_cell.length_b   1.000
_cell.length_c   1.000
_cell.angle_alpha   90.00
_cell.angle_beta   90.00
_cell.angle_gamma   90.00
#
_symmetry.space_group_name_H-M   'P 1'
#
loop_
_entity.id
_entity.type
_entity.pdbx_description
1 polymer ?
#
loop_
_entity_poly.entity_id
_entity_poly.type
_entity_poly.pdbx_seq_one_letter_code
_entity_poly.pdbx_strand_id
1 'polypeptide(L)'
;YVEKYQPTETGESPLANIKEWVNVNCPKCGGAAKRETDTMPNWAGSNWYFIRYIDPHNEKALADKRGIGGIFHAFQNWFNHSLFF
;
A
#
# COMPACT_ATOMS: atom_id res chain seq x y z
N TYR A 1 -13.20 -13.27 14.51
CA TYR A 1 -14.28 -12.26 14.34
C TYR A 1 -13.92 -11.10 15.25
N VAL A 2 -14.00 -9.86 14.77
CA VAL A 2 -13.67 -8.68 15.61
C VAL A 2 -14.97 -8.07 16.09
N GLU A 3 -15.14 -8.00 17.41
CA GLU A 3 -16.39 -7.56 18.04
C GLU A 3 -16.61 -6.04 17.99
N LYS A 4 -15.52 -5.25 17.90
CA LYS A 4 -15.58 -3.78 17.92
C LYS A 4 -14.57 -3.16 16.94
N TYR A 5 -15.07 -2.40 15.97
CA TYR A 5 -14.26 -1.66 14.97
C TYR A 5 -14.25 -0.15 15.20
N GLN A 6 -15.05 0.34 16.15
CA GLN A 6 -15.14 1.76 16.43
C GLN A 6 -13.86 2.25 17.11
N PRO A 7 -13.46 3.51 16.89
CA PRO A 7 -12.33 4.12 17.58
C PRO A 7 -12.47 3.97 19.09
N THR A 8 -11.36 3.66 19.77
CA THR A 8 -11.35 3.56 21.22
C THR A 8 -11.28 4.96 21.85
N GLU A 9 -11.84 5.13 23.04
CA GLU A 9 -11.74 6.39 23.80
C GLU A 9 -10.30 6.69 24.23
N THR A 10 -9.45 5.66 24.27
CA THR A 10 -8.02 5.74 24.62
C THR A 10 -7.14 6.21 23.46
N GLY A 11 -7.69 6.37 22.26
CA GLY A 11 -6.94 6.78 21.06
C GLY A 11 -6.14 5.64 20.40
N GLU A 12 -6.15 4.44 20.97
CA GLU A 12 -5.52 3.26 20.37
C GLU A 12 -6.38 2.69 19.24
N SER A 13 -5.73 2.18 18.20
CA SER A 13 -6.39 1.50 17.08
C SER A 13 -7.24 0.31 17.58
N PRO A 14 -8.43 0.06 17.01
CA PRO A 14 -9.24 -1.12 17.32
C PRO A 14 -8.48 -2.44 17.17
N LEU A 15 -7.46 -2.49 16.29
CA LEU A 15 -6.61 -3.66 16.10
C LEU A 15 -5.77 -4.00 17.34
N ALA A 16 -5.46 -3.02 18.20
CA ALA A 16 -4.70 -3.22 19.43
C ALA A 16 -5.40 -4.12 20.46
N ASN A 17 -6.73 -4.26 20.35
CA ASN A 17 -7.54 -5.08 21.23
C ASN A 17 -7.56 -6.58 20.85
N ILE A 18 -7.15 -6.92 19.63
CA ILE A 18 -7.17 -8.30 19.14
C ILE A 18 -5.85 -8.97 19.52
N LYS A 19 -5.71 -9.40 20.78
CA LYS A 19 -4.42 -9.89 21.31
C LYS A 19 -3.85 -11.09 20.56
N GLU A 20 -4.69 -11.97 20.03
CA GLU A 20 -4.30 -13.10 19.18
C GLU A 20 -3.69 -12.66 17.83
N TRP A 21 -4.06 -11.49 17.34
CA TRP A 21 -3.51 -10.91 16.12
C TRP A 21 -2.32 -9.99 16.43
N VAL A 22 -2.34 -9.22 17.52
CA VAL A 22 -1.24 -8.29 17.82
C VAL A 22 0.03 -9.04 18.22
N ASN A 23 -0.08 -10.08 19.05
CA ASN A 23 1.09 -10.78 19.56
C ASN A 23 1.63 -11.77 18.52
N VAL A 24 2.90 -11.61 18.16
CA VAL A 24 3.59 -12.41 17.14
C VAL A 24 5.01 -12.75 17.56
N ASN A 25 5.59 -13.76 16.94
CA ASN A 25 7.03 -13.97 17.03
C ASN A 25 7.75 -13.03 16.05
N CYS A 26 8.83 -12.42 16.51
CA CYS A 26 9.67 -11.56 15.68
C CYS A 26 10.26 -12.38 14.52
N PRO A 27 10.10 -11.95 13.25
CA PRO A 27 10.62 -12.70 12.11
C PRO A 27 12.16 -12.69 12.03
N LYS A 28 12.84 -11.83 12.80
CA LYS A 28 14.30 -11.72 12.82
C LYS A 28 14.96 -12.55 13.92
N CYS A 29 14.38 -12.56 15.12
CA CYS A 29 15.00 -13.21 16.30
C CYS A 29 14.13 -14.28 16.96
N GLY A 30 12.88 -14.46 16.56
CA GLY A 30 11.95 -15.44 17.12
C GLY A 30 11.36 -15.10 18.50
N GLY A 31 11.80 -14.03 19.14
CA GLY A 31 11.27 -13.57 20.43
C GLY A 31 9.86 -12.97 20.33
N ALA A 32 9.23 -12.72 21.48
CA ALA A 32 7.92 -12.08 21.54
C ALA A 32 7.96 -10.65 20.97
N ALA A 33 7.05 -10.35 20.05
CA ALA A 33 6.88 -9.06 19.39
C ALA A 33 5.39 -8.71 19.24
N LYS A 34 5.13 -7.47 18.86
CA LYS A 34 3.78 -6.97 18.58
C LYS A 34 3.72 -6.41 17.16
N ARG A 35 2.61 -6.68 16.46
CA ARG A 35 2.30 -6.05 15.17
C ARG A 35 2.01 -4.55 15.39
N GLU A 36 2.35 -3.75 14.37
CA GLU A 36 1.84 -2.37 14.28
C GLU A 36 0.31 -2.42 14.20
N THR A 37 -0.34 -1.59 15.00
CA THR A 37 -1.80 -1.56 15.12
C THR A 37 -2.42 -0.41 14.36
N ASP A 38 -1.63 0.63 14.04
CA ASP A 38 -2.11 1.75 13.25
C ASP A 38 -2.25 1.36 11.77
N THR A 39 -3.29 1.91 11.14
CA THR A 39 -3.56 1.70 9.72
C THR A 39 -2.97 2.84 8.91
N MET A 40 -2.50 2.53 7.70
CA MET A 40 -2.05 3.56 6.76
C MET A 40 -3.21 4.55 6.46
N PRO A 41 -2.92 5.86 6.30
CA PRO A 41 -3.93 6.84 5.95
C PRO A 41 -4.43 6.62 4.51
N ASN A 42 -5.60 7.18 4.18
CA ASN A 42 -6.23 7.01 2.86
C ASN A 42 -5.30 7.38 1.68
N TRP A 43 -4.43 8.38 1.87
CA TRP A 43 -3.46 8.84 0.86
C TRP A 43 -2.41 7.79 0.49
N ALA A 44 -2.20 6.80 1.36
CA ALA A 44 -1.25 5.72 1.10
C ALA A 44 -1.65 4.89 -0.11
N GLY A 45 -2.93 4.79 -0.50
CA GLY A 45 -3.37 4.10 -1.72
C GLY A 45 -3.56 5.05 -2.91
N SER A 46 -4.13 6.23 -2.68
CA SER A 46 -4.46 7.17 -3.77
C SER A 46 -3.24 7.88 -4.38
N ASN A 47 -2.08 7.84 -3.72
CA ASN A 47 -0.85 8.42 -4.28
C ASN A 47 -0.25 7.61 -5.44
N TRP A 48 -0.64 6.35 -5.63
CA TRP A 48 -0.07 5.49 -6.68
C TRP A 48 -1.08 4.57 -7.38
N TYR A 49 -2.38 4.71 -7.12
CA TYR A 49 -3.42 3.86 -7.75
C TYR A 49 -3.33 3.82 -9.29
N PHE A 50 -2.97 4.94 -9.93
CA PHE A 50 -2.82 5.03 -11.38
C PHE A 50 -1.73 4.10 -11.94
N ILE A 51 -0.71 3.76 -11.13
CA ILE A 51 0.31 2.78 -11.50
C ILE A 51 -0.30 1.37 -11.58
N ARG A 52 -1.29 1.06 -10.74
CA ARG A 52 -1.91 -0.26 -10.73
C ARG A 52 -2.78 -0.52 -11.97
N TYR A 53 -3.33 0.52 -12.60
CA TYR A 53 -4.07 0.36 -13.86
C TYR A 53 -3.21 -0.08 -15.03
N ILE A 54 -1.90 0.11 -14.95
CA ILE A 54 -0.95 -0.29 -15.99
C ILE A 54 -0.80 -1.81 -16.05
N ASP A 55 -0.86 -2.45 -14.88
CA ASP A 55 -0.61 -3.88 -14.71
C ASP A 55 -1.44 -4.46 -13.54
N PRO A 56 -2.78 -4.54 -13.72
CA PRO A 56 -3.72 -4.81 -12.62
C PRO A 56 -3.66 -6.26 -12.11
N HIS A 57 -3.11 -7.19 -12.90
CA HIS A 57 -3.06 -8.62 -12.60
C HIS A 57 -1.69 -9.08 -12.07
N ASN A 58 -0.76 -8.16 -11.80
CA ASN A 58 0.55 -8.52 -11.27
C ASN A 58 0.49 -8.82 -9.77
N GLU A 59 0.74 -10.07 -9.39
CA GLU A 59 0.73 -10.50 -7.99
C GLU A 59 2.11 -10.43 -7.32
N LYS A 60 3.18 -10.20 -8.11
CA LYS A 60 4.57 -10.26 -7.64
C LYS A 60 5.19 -8.89 -7.38
N ALA A 61 4.66 -7.85 -8.02
CA ALA A 61 5.16 -6.50 -7.93
C ALA A 61 4.01 -5.49 -8.07
N LEU A 62 4.33 -4.23 -7.77
CA LEU A 62 3.39 -3.12 -7.91
C LEU A 62 2.87 -2.99 -9.36
N ALA A 63 3.78 -2.96 -10.34
CA ALA A 63 3.55 -3.08 -11.77
C ALA A 63 4.86 -3.46 -12.49
N ASP A 64 4.79 -4.02 -13.71
CA ASP A 64 5.98 -4.27 -14.55
C ASP A 64 6.74 -2.97 -14.85
N LYS A 65 8.06 -2.99 -14.65
CA LYS A 65 8.97 -1.88 -14.98
C LYS A 65 8.85 -1.45 -16.44
N ARG A 66 8.57 -2.39 -17.35
CA ARG A 66 8.34 -2.09 -18.78
C ARG A 66 7.06 -1.30 -19.00
N GLY A 67 5.99 -1.64 -18.28
CA GLY A 67 4.73 -0.90 -18.33
C GLY A 67 4.90 0.53 -17.81
N ILE A 68 5.57 0.70 -16.67
CA ILE A 68 5.86 2.01 -16.08
C ILE A 68 6.76 2.84 -17.02
N GLY A 69 7.84 2.26 -17.56
CA GLY A 69 8.73 2.92 -18.51
C GLY A 69 8.04 3.30 -19.82
N GLY A 70 7.10 2.47 -20.28
CA GLY A 70 6.28 2.73 -21.47
C GLY A 70 5.42 3.98 -21.35
N ILE A 71 4.88 4.27 -20.15
CA ILE A 71 4.12 5.51 -19.92
C ILE A 71 5.00 6.74 -19.95
N PHE A 72 6.19 6.66 -19.34
CA PHE A 72 7.14 7.76 -19.40
C PHE A 72 7.54 8.06 -20.85
N HIS A 73 7.80 7.02 -21.64
CA HIS A 73 8.12 7.15 -23.06
C HIS A 73 6.94 7.65 -23.90
N ALA A 74 5.72 7.18 -23.64
CA ALA A 74 4.51 7.66 -24.30
C ALA A 74 4.22 9.14 -24.00
N PHE A 75 4.40 9.56 -22.76
CA PHE A 75 4.27 10.96 -22.34
C PHE A 75 5.32 11.84 -23.02
N GLN A 76 6.59 11.40 -23.05
CA GLN A 76 7.66 12.13 -23.71
C GLN A 76 7.48 12.21 -25.23
N ASN A 77 7.02 11.13 -25.87
CA ASN A 77 6.69 11.13 -27.30
C ASN A 77 5.50 12.04 -27.63
N TRP A 78 4.45 12.02 -26.80
CA TRP A 78 3.32 12.93 -26.94
C TRP A 78 3.77 14.39 -26.80
N PHE A 79 4.55 14.71 -25.76
CA PHE A 79 5.10 16.06 -25.52
C PHE A 79 5.93 16.55 -26.71
N ASN A 80 6.82 15.69 -27.23
CA ASN A 80 7.67 16.00 -28.38
C ASN A 80 6.87 16.20 -29.69
N HIS A 81 5.77 15.46 -29.90
CA HIS A 81 4.90 15.67 -31.07
C HIS A 81 3.94 16.86 -30.92
N SER A 82 3.55 17.23 -29.70
CA SER A 82 2.66 18.37 -29.43
C SER A 82 3.34 19.74 -29.49
N LEU A 83 4.68 19.79 -29.59
CA LEU A 83 5.49 21.02 -29.70
C LEU A 83 5.88 21.38 -31.15
N PHE A 84 5.36 20.65 -32.14
CA PHE A 84 5.51 20.95 -33.57
C PHE A 84 4.20 21.44 -34.23
N PHE A 85 3.42 22.24 -33.48
CA PHE A 85 2.50 23.22 -34.04
C PHE A 85 2.85 24.60 -33.48
#